data_AF-A0A2L1S9K0-F1
#
_entry.id   AF-A0A2L1S9K0-F1
#
_cell.length_a   1.000
_cell.length_b   1.000
_cell.length_c   1.000
_cell.angle_alpha   90.00
_cell.angle_beta   90.00
_cell.angle_gamma   90.00
#
_symmetry.space_group_name_H-M   'P 1'
#
loop_
_entity.id
_entity.type
_entity.pdbx_description
1 polymer ?
#
loop_
_entity_poly.entity_id
_entity_poly.type
_entity_poly.pdbx_seq_one_letter_code
_entity_poly.pdbx_strand_id
1 'polypeptide(L)'
;MFTHYARPHTEILTLPDRTVARQHKDKYLQAEIDLSHVNFLLLANDLSRVARPVVDRCRVIQMQRPTAYEIVAIAKKEIDRRKLEPDLLTVLERAAHKGQIRSLRKLHKALDAASGSRTRRLLH
;
A
#
# COMPACT_ATOMS: atom_id res chain seq x y z
N MET A 1 -23.38 -34.72 -1.07
CA MET A 1 -22.23 -34.53 -1.98
C MET A 1 -22.49 -33.20 -2.69
N PHE A 2 -22.05 -32.04 -2.17
CA PHE A 2 -20.72 -31.48 -2.34
C PHE A 2 -20.33 -30.64 -1.12
N THR A 3 -19.28 -31.06 -0.43
CA THR A 3 -18.55 -30.22 0.52
C THR A 3 -17.92 -29.08 -0.25
N HIS A 4 -18.58 -27.91 -0.22
CA HIS A 4 -18.02 -26.64 -0.70
C HIS A 4 -16.82 -26.32 0.19
N TYR A 5 -15.64 -26.79 -0.20
CA TYR A 5 -14.38 -26.43 0.43
C TYR A 5 -14.27 -24.91 0.32
N ALA A 6 -14.54 -24.24 1.45
CA ALA A 6 -14.46 -22.82 1.65
C ALA A 6 -13.02 -22.37 1.40
N ARG A 7 -12.66 -22.11 0.15
CA ARG A 7 -11.34 -21.56 -0.14
C ARG A 7 -11.38 -20.09 0.30
N PRO A 8 -10.51 -19.64 1.21
CA PRO A 8 -10.59 -18.28 1.75
C PRO A 8 -10.50 -17.22 0.65
N HIS A 9 -9.80 -17.51 -0.45
CA HIS A 9 -9.78 -16.62 -1.60
C HIS A 9 -11.17 -16.42 -2.21
N THR A 10 -11.99 -17.47 -2.38
CA THR A 10 -13.31 -17.40 -3.02
C THR A 10 -14.32 -16.54 -2.27
N GLU A 11 -14.23 -16.51 -0.93
CA GLU A 11 -15.14 -15.69 -0.11
C GLU A 11 -14.84 -14.20 -0.23
N ILE A 12 -13.56 -13.83 -0.33
CA ILE A 12 -13.16 -12.44 -0.56
C ILE A 12 -13.57 -11.97 -1.96
N LEU A 13 -13.68 -12.86 -2.96
CA LEU A 13 -14.00 -12.47 -4.33
C LEU A 13 -15.42 -11.93 -4.50
N THR A 14 -16.34 -12.25 -3.59
CA THR A 14 -17.75 -11.86 -3.69
C THR A 14 -18.06 -10.54 -3.01
N LEU A 15 -17.21 -10.09 -2.09
CA LEU A 15 -17.37 -8.86 -1.31
C LEU A 15 -17.39 -7.55 -2.13
N PRO A 16 -16.62 -7.39 -3.22
CA PRO A 16 -16.68 -6.16 -4.02
C PRO A 16 -18.04 -5.95 -4.70
N ASP A 17 -18.86 -6.99 -4.83
CA ASP A 17 -20.19 -6.88 -5.38
C ASP A 17 -21.16 -6.35 -4.30
N ARG A 18 -21.64 -5.12 -4.48
CA ARG A 18 -22.58 -4.47 -3.54
C ARG A 18 -23.85 -5.29 -3.32
N THR A 19 -24.32 -6.03 -4.32
CA THR A 19 -25.55 -6.83 -4.20
C THR A 19 -25.32 -8.04 -3.29
N VAL A 20 -24.15 -8.68 -3.43
CA VAL A 20 -23.75 -9.81 -2.59
C VAL A 20 -23.36 -9.36 -1.19
N ALA A 21 -22.74 -8.19 -1.06
CA ALA A 21 -22.34 -7.61 0.22
C ALA A 21 -23.53 -7.30 1.15
N ARG A 22 -24.71 -6.96 0.60
CA ARG A 22 -25.91 -6.61 1.39
C ARG A 22 -26.49 -7.78 2.19
N GLN A 23 -26.30 -9.00 1.71
CA GLN A 23 -26.81 -10.24 2.33
C GLN A 23 -25.66 -11.22 2.55
N HIS A 24 -24.52 -10.70 3.03
CA HIS A 24 -23.35 -11.54 3.23
C HIS A 24 -23.61 -12.55 4.36
N LYS A 25 -23.64 -13.84 4.02
CA LYS A 25 -23.78 -14.92 5.00
C LYS A 25 -22.43 -15.24 5.61
N ASP A 26 -22.23 -14.78 6.84
CA ASP A 26 -21.05 -15.13 7.60
C ASP A 26 -21.13 -16.59 8.08
N LYS A 27 -20.07 -17.35 7.83
CA LYS A 27 -20.03 -18.79 8.14
C LYS A 27 -19.85 -19.09 9.60
N TYR A 28 -19.34 -18.15 10.40
CA TYR A 28 -19.15 -18.37 11.82
C TYR A 28 -20.40 -17.95 12.59
N LEU A 29 -20.93 -16.78 12.29
CA LEU A 29 -22.12 -16.20 12.92
C LEU A 29 -23.41 -16.84 12.41
N GLN A 30 -23.38 -17.57 11.29
CA GLN A 30 -24.55 -18.21 10.66
C GLN A 30 -25.70 -17.22 10.45
N ALA A 31 -25.35 -15.96 10.22
CA ALA A 31 -26.27 -14.83 10.10
C ALA A 31 -25.93 -14.00 8.86
N GLU A 32 -26.94 -13.29 8.36
CA GLU A 32 -26.77 -12.33 7.28
C GLU A 32 -26.28 -10.99 7.86
N ILE A 33 -25.20 -10.48 7.26
CA ILE A 33 -24.59 -9.20 7.63
C ILE A 33 -24.66 -8.29 6.42
N ASP A 34 -25.12 -7.06 6.64
CA ASP A 34 -25.11 -6.02 5.61
C ASP A 34 -23.74 -5.33 5.56
N LEU A 35 -22.96 -5.66 4.54
CA LEU A 35 -21.67 -5.05 4.22
C LEU A 35 -21.76 -4.02 3.09
N SER A 36 -22.96 -3.65 2.63
CA SER A 36 -23.16 -2.76 1.48
C SER A 36 -22.62 -1.33 1.69
N HIS A 37 -22.40 -0.94 2.95
CA HIS A 37 -21.83 0.36 3.31
C HIS A 37 -20.31 0.34 3.54
N VAL A 38 -19.67 -0.84 3.43
CA VAL A 38 -18.21 -0.97 3.57
C VAL A 38 -17.53 -0.62 2.25
N ASN A 39 -16.48 0.20 2.33
CA ASN A 39 -15.63 0.52 1.19
C ASN A 39 -14.46 -0.47 1.12
N PHE A 40 -14.41 -1.24 0.03
CA PHE A 40 -13.32 -2.19 -0.22
C PHE A 40 -12.20 -1.52 -1.02
N LEU A 41 -10.99 -1.52 -0.46
CA LEU A 41 -9.75 -1.15 -1.16
C LEU A 41 -8.86 -2.37 -1.30
N LEU A 42 -8.56 -2.74 -2.53
CA LEU A 42 -7.74 -3.91 -2.88
C LEU A 42 -6.43 -3.43 -3.48
N LEU A 43 -5.32 -4.04 -3.06
CA LEU A 43 -3.97 -3.72 -3.56
C LEU A 43 -3.38 -4.97 -4.22
N ALA A 44 -2.95 -4.83 -5.48
CA ALA A 44 -2.28 -5.89 -6.22
C ALA A 44 -1.09 -5.31 -6.98
N ASN A 45 0.06 -5.99 -6.90
CA ASN A 45 1.24 -5.63 -7.70
C ASN A 45 1.12 -6.12 -9.15
N ASP A 46 0.33 -7.16 -9.38
CA ASP A 46 0.17 -7.84 -10.65
C ASP A 46 -1.26 -8.40 -10.74
N LEU A 47 -2.04 -7.92 -11.71
CA LEU A 47 -3.43 -8.32 -11.93
C LEU A 47 -3.56 -9.69 -12.60
N SER A 48 -2.51 -10.23 -13.23
CA SER A 48 -2.56 -11.55 -13.89
C SER A 48 -2.82 -12.70 -12.92
N ARG A 49 -2.52 -12.49 -11.64
CA ARG A 49 -2.72 -13.45 -10.55
C ARG A 49 -4.05 -13.27 -9.83
N VAL A 50 -4.81 -12.25 -10.18
CA VAL A 50 -6.11 -11.93 -9.57
C VAL A 50 -7.21 -12.57 -10.40
N ALA A 51 -8.16 -13.23 -9.73
CA ALA A 51 -9.29 -13.84 -10.42
C ALA A 51 -10.08 -12.78 -11.20
N ARG A 52 -10.31 -13.04 -12.50
CA ARG A 52 -10.96 -12.10 -13.41
C ARG A 52 -12.30 -11.53 -12.90
N PRO A 53 -13.19 -12.32 -12.25
CA PRO A 53 -14.43 -11.79 -11.69
C PRO A 53 -14.25 -10.69 -10.64
N VAL A 54 -13.15 -10.66 -9.90
CA VAL A 54 -12.86 -9.56 -8.95
C VAL A 54 -12.43 -8.31 -9.69
N VAL A 55 -11.55 -8.48 -10.68
CA VAL A 55 -11.04 -7.36 -11.47
C VAL A 55 -12.19 -6.65 -12.19
N ASP A 56 -13.11 -7.40 -12.79
CA ASP A 56 -14.25 -6.85 -13.53
C ASP A 56 -15.23 -6.07 -12.63
N ARG A 57 -15.23 -6.31 -11.32
CA ARG A 57 -16.06 -5.60 -10.32
C ARG A 57 -15.35 -4.41 -9.68
N CYS A 58 -14.05 -4.26 -9.90
CA CYS A 58 -13.24 -3.22 -9.27
C CYS A 58 -12.95 -2.07 -10.24
N ARG A 59 -12.95 -0.85 -9.71
CA ARG A 59 -12.32 0.28 -10.40
C ARG A 59 -10.80 0.14 -10.28
N VAL A 60 -10.14 -0.26 -11.36
CA VAL A 60 -8.68 -0.40 -11.39
C VAL A 60 -8.01 0.97 -11.51
N ILE A 61 -7.13 1.29 -10.55
CA ILE A 61 -6.28 2.48 -10.57
C ILE A 61 -4.83 2.01 -10.65
N GLN A 62 -4.17 2.27 -11.78
CA GLN A 62 -2.78 1.87 -11.99
C GLN A 62 -1.84 2.88 -11.32
N MET A 63 -1.20 2.47 -10.24
CA MET A 63 -0.16 3.26 -9.58
C MET A 63 1.17 3.07 -10.31
N GLN A 64 1.66 4.15 -10.94
CA GLN A 64 2.97 4.16 -11.58
C GLN A 64 4.08 4.23 -10.54
N ARG A 65 5.31 3.85 -10.96
CA ARG A 65 6.48 4.08 -10.12
C ARG A 65 6.71 5.58 -9.95
N PRO A 66 7.09 6.03 -8.75
CA PRO A 66 7.32 7.45 -8.51
C PRO A 66 8.51 7.92 -9.33
N THR A 67 8.35 9.08 -9.96
CA THR A 67 9.41 9.81 -10.64
C THR A 67 10.44 10.32 -9.64
N ALA A 68 11.63 10.67 -10.12
CA ALA A 68 12.65 11.29 -9.27
C ALA A 68 12.12 12.58 -8.59
N TYR A 69 11.33 13.38 -9.32
CA TYR A 69 10.71 14.59 -8.78
C TYR A 69 9.73 14.28 -7.64
N GLU A 70 8.87 13.27 -7.79
CA GLU A 70 7.94 12.87 -6.73
C GLU A 70 8.68 12.31 -5.51
N ILE A 71 9.77 11.56 -5.72
CA ILE A 71 10.63 11.07 -4.63
C ILE A 71 11.23 12.25 -3.86
N VAL A 72 11.72 13.27 -4.56
CA VAL A 72 12.28 14.48 -3.93
C VAL A 72 11.21 15.26 -3.18
N ALA A 73 10.02 15.45 -3.78
CA ALA A 73 8.91 16.14 -3.12
C ALA A 73 8.47 15.42 -1.83
N ILE A 74 8.46 14.08 -1.84
CA ILE A 74 8.17 13.27 -0.65
C ILE A 74 9.33 13.34 0.35
N ALA A 75 10.58 13.29 -0.11
CA ALA A 75 11.76 13.42 0.75
C ALA A 75 11.75 14.72 1.54
N LYS A 76 11.43 15.85 0.88
CA LYS A 76 11.29 17.15 1.53
C LYS A 76 10.26 17.12 2.66
N LYS A 77 9.04 16.63 2.38
CA LYS A 77 7.97 16.49 3.39
C LYS A 77 8.39 15.58 4.56
N GLU A 78 9.11 14.50 4.28
CA GLU A 78 9.57 13.55 5.29
C GLU A 78 10.70 14.12 6.16
N ILE A 79 11.62 14.89 5.58
CA ILE A 79 12.68 15.60 6.31
C ILE A 79 12.04 16.56 7.31
N ASP A 80 11.07 17.37 6.86
CA ASP A 80 10.32 18.30 7.71
C ASP A 80 9.58 17.55 8.83
N ARG A 81 8.86 16.47 8.48
CA ARG A 81 8.10 15.64 9.44
C ARG A 81 9.00 15.03 10.52
N ARG A 82 10.20 14.59 10.14
CA ARG A 82 11.17 13.95 11.03
C ARG A 82 12.13 14.95 11.69
N LYS A 83 11.98 16.25 11.41
CA LYS A 83 12.86 17.34 11.87
C LYS A 83 14.34 17.09 11.54
N LEU A 84 14.63 16.48 10.40
CA LEU A 84 16.00 16.17 9.97
C LEU A 84 16.72 17.41 9.43
N GLU A 85 18.04 17.32 9.31
CA GLU A 85 18.85 18.41 8.74
C GLU A 85 18.45 18.69 7.28
N PRO A 86 18.26 19.96 6.90
CA PRO A 86 17.80 20.33 5.56
C PRO A 86 18.84 19.98 4.48
N ASP A 87 20.13 19.91 4.82
CA ASP A 87 21.21 19.56 3.88
C ASP A 87 21.09 18.13 3.34
N LEU A 88 20.37 17.25 4.05
CA LEU A 88 20.08 15.89 3.59
C LEU A 88 19.27 15.88 2.28
N LEU A 89 18.46 16.92 2.04
CA LEU A 89 17.65 17.03 0.83
C LEU A 89 18.53 17.03 -0.42
N THR A 90 19.63 17.80 -0.42
CA THR A 90 20.58 17.89 -1.54
C THR A 90 21.19 16.53 -1.89
N VAL A 91 21.49 15.72 -0.87
CA VAL A 91 22.04 14.36 -1.05
C VAL A 91 20.99 13.43 -1.64
N LEU A 92 19.77 13.46 -1.12
CA LEU A 92 18.66 12.63 -1.60
C LEU A 92 18.23 13.01 -3.01
N GLU A 93 18.25 14.29 -3.36
CA GLU A 93 18.00 14.80 -4.71
C GLU A 93 18.99 14.21 -5.71
N ARG A 94 20.29 14.33 -5.45
CA ARG A 94 21.33 13.74 -6.31
C ARG A 94 21.16 12.23 -6.45
N ALA A 95 20.84 11.53 -5.36
CA ALA A 95 20.62 10.09 -5.37
C ALA A 95 19.35 9.69 -6.14
N ALA A 96 18.28 10.48 -6.08
CA ALA A 96 17.06 10.27 -6.84
C ALA A 96 17.30 10.48 -8.34
N HIS A 97 17.98 11.56 -8.74
CA HIS A 97 18.31 11.84 -10.15
C HIS A 97 19.27 10.82 -10.75
N LYS A 98 20.22 10.29 -9.97
CA LYS A 98 21.09 9.16 -10.38
C LYS A 98 20.34 7.82 -10.45
N GLY A 99 19.05 7.78 -10.11
CA GLY A 99 18.25 6.57 -10.10
C GLY A 99 18.68 5.58 -9.00
N GLN A 100 19.36 6.04 -7.96
CA GLN A 100 19.75 5.21 -6.82
C GLN A 100 18.55 4.98 -5.89
N ILE A 101 17.64 5.96 -5.79
CA ILE A 101 16.37 5.86 -5.07
C ILE A 101 15.24 5.81 -6.09
N ARG A 102 14.63 4.62 -6.26
CA ARG A 102 13.55 4.38 -7.24
C ARG A 102 12.21 4.01 -6.58
N SER A 103 12.17 3.97 -5.25
CA SER A 103 11.00 3.54 -4.50
C SER A 103 10.94 4.21 -3.14
N LEU A 104 9.72 4.39 -2.63
CA LEU A 104 9.47 4.93 -1.29
C LEU A 104 10.11 4.09 -0.20
N ARG A 105 10.17 2.76 -0.37
CA ARG A 105 10.87 1.87 0.56
C ARG A 105 12.35 2.23 0.70
N LYS A 106 13.03 2.49 -0.43
CA LYS A 106 14.46 2.82 -0.41
C LYS A 106 14.69 4.24 0.13
N LEU A 107 13.79 5.17 -0.17
CA LEU A 107 13.78 6.51 0.40
C LEU A 107 13.64 6.45 1.93
N HIS A 108 12.62 5.76 2.45
CA HIS A 108 12.41 5.61 3.90
C HIS A 108 13.60 4.93 4.56
N LYS A 109 14.19 3.89 3.98
CA LYS A 109 15.39 3.26 4.52
C LYS A 109 16.57 4.25 4.63
N ALA A 110 16.75 5.14 3.66
CA ALA A 110 17.79 6.17 3.70
C ALA A 110 17.51 7.21 4.78
N LEU A 111 16.25 7.64 4.93
CA LEU A 111 15.81 8.55 5.98
C LEU A 111 15.95 7.94 7.38
N ASP A 112 15.60 6.67 7.55
CA ASP A 112 15.73 5.93 8.81
C ASP A 112 17.21 5.82 9.22
N ALA A 113 18.10 5.58 8.26
CA ALA A 113 19.55 5.56 8.50
C ALA A 113 20.08 6.94 8.95
N ALA A 114 19.59 8.02 8.34
CA ALA A 114 19.94 9.37 8.73
C ALA A 114 19.41 9.71 10.14
N SER A 115 18.16 9.35 10.46
CA SER A 115 17.60 9.48 11.81
C SER A 115 18.41 8.72 12.87
N GLY A 116 18.80 7.47 12.59
CA GLY A 116 19.57 6.65 13.52
C GLY A 116 20.97 7.19 13.83
N SER A 117 21.64 7.84 12.85
CA SER A 117 22.93 8.49 13.07
C SER A 117 22.85 9.70 14.00
N ARG A 118 21.74 10.45 13.95
CA ARG A 118 21.51 11.60 14.84
C ARG A 118 21.31 11.16 16.28
N THR A 119 20.51 10.12 16.52
CA THR A 119 20.31 9.57 17.87
C THR A 119 21.62 9.10 18.49
N ARG A 120 22.53 8.51 17.70
CA ARG A 120 23.85 8.08 18.19
C ARG A 120 24.79 9.24 18.53
N ARG A 121 24.72 10.37 17.82
CA ARG A 121 25.55 11.56 18.12
C ARG A 121 25.17 12.26 19.43
N LEU A 122 23.96 12.09 19.92
CA LEU A 122 23.50 12.72 21.18
C LEU A 122 23.88 11.93 22.43
N LEU A 123 24.43 10.72 22.27
CA LEU A 123 24.80 9.81 23.37
C LEU A 123 26.32 9.80 23.66
N HIS A 124 27.09 10.62 22.95
CA HIS A 124 28.51 10.89 23.16
C HIS A 124 28.70 12.36 23.51
#